data_AF-A0A4Z1SKY4-F1
#
_entry.id   AF-A0A4Z1SKY4-F1
#
_cell.length_a   1.000
_cell.length_b   1.000
_cell.length_c   1.000
_cell.angle_alpha   90.00
_cell.angle_beta   90.00
_cell.angle_gamma   90.00
#
_symmetry.space_group_name_H-M   'P 1'
#
loop_
_entity.id
_entity.type
_entity.pdbx_description
1 polymer ?
#
loop_
_entity_poly.entity_id
_entity_poly.type
_entity_poly.pdbx_seq_one_letter_code
_entity_poly.pdbx_strand_id
1 'polypeptide(L)'
;MSRLAKLWQERAAKQQAIPSAMKKDESTTRRSVPCMIRLKPGQRSRTGVAYHLVLIVDSSSALPLNYIAELVNNLFRYIKHLLASNPLLQIALIILQNRLAFLEVQFTSNLDAFEEVLQDGLRPSGHCALATGLDIALRLLEGAESCSREIVYVNFSRISVDCLDGDSLVEAFKRLGIVLNIVSVDGSFWALSNLARQTSGKHILIQRPPPGLIEQRSRFTLFETLRRLGRSRVTHRDGSPGFIHVGFPSHSKLQAICFCHGRPCAKYYSCPLCSAILCGIGRCCVCGLQLMLHPNLHQGASLIRKAPAYDASREKYERCGICQFPGTRATAQCATCKAKFCASCSHMLQDSRIVCPLCIIKPHQTTTSVTGNNEAMAKSNVKKELPTK
;
A
#
# COMPACT_ATOMS: atom_id res chain seq x y z
N MET A 1 -24.57 21.52 46.34
CA MET A 1 -24.84 21.35 44.89
C MET A 1 -23.83 22.16 44.11
N SER A 2 -22.76 21.52 43.61
CA SER A 2 -21.55 22.18 43.12
C SER A 2 -21.76 22.90 41.78
N ARG A 3 -20.98 23.97 41.55
CA ARG A 3 -20.98 24.85 40.36
C ARG A 3 -20.88 24.09 39.03
N LEU A 4 -20.36 22.87 39.05
CA LEU A 4 -20.27 21.94 37.90
C LEU A 4 -21.64 21.39 37.47
N ALA A 5 -22.57 21.15 38.39
CA ALA A 5 -23.90 20.63 38.05
C ALA A 5 -24.73 21.66 37.25
N LYS A 6 -24.58 22.96 37.56
CA LYS A 6 -25.23 24.05 36.81
C LYS A 6 -24.66 24.19 35.39
N LEU A 7 -23.35 24.06 35.21
CA LEU A 7 -22.69 24.12 33.90
C LEU A 7 -23.10 22.95 32.98
N TRP A 8 -23.40 21.78 33.54
CA TRP A 8 -23.91 20.64 32.80
C TRP A 8 -25.36 20.84 32.35
N GLN A 9 -26.21 21.42 33.20
CA GLN A 9 -27.60 21.75 32.85
C GLN A 9 -27.69 22.86 31.78
N GLU A 10 -26.82 23.87 31.85
CA GLU A 10 -26.74 24.93 30.83
C GLU A 10 -26.25 24.43 29.46
N ARG A 11 -25.34 23.45 29.44
CA ARG A 11 -24.89 22.81 28.19
C ARG A 11 -25.96 21.90 27.58
N ALA A 12 -26.69 21.16 28.41
CA ALA A 12 -27.80 20.31 27.96
C ALA A 12 -28.94 21.15 27.35
N ALA A 13 -29.26 22.30 27.94
CA ALA A 13 -30.28 23.23 27.42
C ALA A 13 -29.87 23.85 26.07
N LYS A 14 -28.58 24.15 25.86
CA LYS A 14 -28.08 24.67 24.57
C LYS A 14 -28.08 23.65 23.44
N GLN A 15 -27.98 22.36 23.73
CA GLN A 15 -28.01 21.30 22.72
C GLN A 15 -29.42 20.98 22.20
N GLN A 16 -30.46 21.32 22.96
CA GLN A 16 -31.86 21.13 22.55
C GLN A 16 -32.41 22.29 21.71
N ALA A 17 -31.71 23.42 21.63
CA ALA A 17 -32.15 24.64 20.92
C ALA A 17 -31.68 24.74 19.45
N ILE A 18 -31.18 23.66 18.84
CA ILE A 18 -30.80 23.65 17.41
C ILE A 18 -32.04 23.28 16.57
N PRO A 19 -32.54 24.17 15.69
CA PRO A 19 -33.73 23.89 14.89
C PRO A 19 -33.55 22.68 13.98
N SER A 20 -34.57 21.82 13.94
CA SER A 20 -34.69 20.56 13.22
C SER A 20 -34.67 20.67 11.67
N ALA A 21 -34.35 21.85 11.11
CA ALA A 21 -34.34 22.11 9.68
C ALA A 21 -33.01 21.76 8.96
N MET A 22 -31.93 21.46 9.70
CA MET A 22 -30.62 21.07 9.11
C MET A 22 -30.37 19.54 9.06
N LYS A 23 -31.37 18.70 9.37
CA LYS A 23 -31.20 17.23 9.46
C LYS A 23 -31.48 16.44 8.16
N LYS A 24 -31.65 17.09 7.00
CA LYS A 24 -31.99 16.39 5.74
C LYS A 24 -30.91 16.34 4.65
N ASP A 25 -29.77 17.00 4.80
CA ASP A 25 -28.76 17.07 3.70
C ASP A 25 -27.44 16.31 3.95
N GLU A 26 -27.23 15.67 5.10
CA GLU A 26 -25.94 15.01 5.41
C GLU A 26 -25.83 13.52 5.01
N SER A 27 -26.87 12.91 4.45
CA SER A 27 -26.86 11.47 4.10
C SER A 27 -26.41 11.15 2.67
N THR A 28 -26.14 12.14 1.81
CA THR A 28 -25.94 11.89 0.36
C THR A 28 -24.71 12.57 -0.25
N THR A 29 -23.62 12.74 0.50
CA THR A 29 -22.33 13.09 -0.11
C THR A 29 -21.21 12.22 0.44
N ARG A 30 -21.21 10.95 0.01
CA ARG A 30 -19.97 10.14 -0.03
C ARG A 30 -18.99 10.84 -0.97
N ARG A 31 -18.25 11.83 -0.48
CA ARG A 31 -17.01 12.28 -1.12
C ARG A 31 -16.06 11.09 -1.03
N SER A 32 -15.94 10.34 -2.12
CA SER A 32 -14.81 9.44 -2.35
C SER A 32 -13.55 10.29 -2.23
N VAL A 33 -12.94 10.28 -1.06
CA VAL A 33 -11.67 10.96 -0.83
C VAL A 33 -10.67 10.27 -1.77
N PRO A 34 -10.07 10.99 -2.72
CA PRO A 34 -9.20 10.35 -3.68
C PRO A 34 -7.96 9.89 -2.93
N CYS A 35 -7.78 8.57 -2.81
CA CYS A 35 -6.55 7.93 -2.31
C CYS A 35 -5.35 8.16 -3.26
N MET A 36 -5.48 9.07 -4.23
CA MET A 36 -4.44 9.52 -5.12
C MET A 36 -4.58 11.04 -5.30
N ILE A 37 -3.52 11.78 -4.96
CA ILE A 37 -3.33 13.11 -5.53
C ILE A 37 -3.27 12.91 -7.05
N ARG A 38 -4.23 13.52 -7.77
CA ARG A 38 -4.28 13.53 -9.23
C ARG A 38 -2.97 14.13 -9.72
N LEU A 39 -2.06 13.30 -10.23
CA LEU A 39 -0.91 13.81 -10.97
C LEU A 39 -1.45 14.61 -12.15
N LYS A 40 -0.94 15.81 -12.36
CA LYS A 40 -1.36 16.63 -13.50
C LYS A 40 -1.12 15.84 -14.80
N PRO A 41 -1.99 15.97 -15.83
CA PRO A 41 -1.72 15.42 -17.15
C PRO A 41 -0.31 15.84 -17.59
N GLY A 42 0.58 14.89 -17.89
CA GLY A 42 1.99 15.14 -18.23
C GLY A 42 3.02 14.90 -17.12
N GLN A 43 2.64 14.82 -15.84
CA GLN A 43 3.60 14.55 -14.76
C GLN A 43 4.07 13.09 -14.81
N ARG A 44 5.36 12.88 -15.09
CA ARG A 44 6.06 11.58 -14.99
C ARG A 44 6.52 11.42 -13.54
N SER A 45 5.79 10.64 -12.74
CA SER A 45 6.24 10.23 -11.41
C SER A 45 7.05 8.95 -11.58
N ARG A 46 8.36 9.01 -11.30
CA ARG A 46 9.18 7.82 -11.13
C ARG A 46 8.75 7.17 -9.81
N THR A 47 8.17 5.99 -9.86
CA THR A 47 7.81 5.19 -8.67
C THR A 47 8.76 4.00 -8.60
N GLY A 48 9.37 3.78 -7.44
CA GLY A 48 10.15 2.57 -7.19
C GLY A 48 9.30 1.32 -7.45
N VAL A 49 9.91 0.29 -8.05
CA VAL A 49 9.25 -0.99 -8.35
C VAL A 49 9.34 -1.93 -7.14
N ALA A 50 10.46 -1.86 -6.41
CA ALA A 50 10.72 -2.64 -5.21
C ALA A 50 10.55 -1.80 -3.94
N TYR A 51 9.92 -2.41 -2.94
CA TYR A 51 9.56 -1.77 -1.68
C TYR A 51 9.99 -2.65 -0.51
N HIS A 52 10.67 -2.04 0.46
CA HIS A 52 10.91 -2.62 1.77
C HIS A 52 10.06 -1.87 2.79
N LEU A 53 9.25 -2.63 3.54
CA LEU A 53 8.39 -2.12 4.58
C LEU A 53 8.79 -2.76 5.92
N VAL A 54 9.10 -1.93 6.91
CA VAL A 54 9.29 -2.40 8.29
C VAL A 54 8.02 -2.10 9.07
N LEU A 55 7.34 -3.14 9.53
CA LEU A 55 6.17 -3.05 10.40
C LEU A 55 6.66 -3.16 11.85
N ILE A 56 6.45 -2.10 12.63
CA ILE A 56 6.78 -2.05 14.05
C ILE A 56 5.46 -2.09 14.83
N VAL A 57 5.33 -3.01 15.79
CA VAL A 57 4.11 -3.18 16.60
C VAL A 57 4.46 -3.01 18.08
N ASP A 58 3.74 -2.12 18.76
CA ASP A 58 3.83 -1.96 20.20
C ASP A 58 3.07 -3.08 20.93
N SER A 59 3.81 -3.91 21.68
CA SER A 59 3.31 -4.95 22.59
C SER A 59 3.73 -4.64 24.04
N SER A 60 3.60 -3.39 24.43
CA SER A 60 3.71 -2.96 25.83
C SER A 60 2.46 -3.30 26.65
N SER A 61 2.49 -3.02 27.96
CA SER A 61 1.32 -3.12 28.85
C SER A 61 0.15 -2.20 28.44
N ALA A 62 0.38 -1.23 27.56
CA ALA A 62 -0.68 -0.36 27.02
C ALA A 62 -1.60 -1.08 26.02
N LEU A 63 -1.15 -2.20 25.43
CA LEU A 63 -1.97 -3.04 24.57
C LEU A 63 -2.92 -3.88 25.43
N PRO A 64 -4.25 -3.67 25.34
CA PRO A 64 -5.17 -4.41 26.19
C PRO A 64 -5.40 -5.83 25.66
N LEU A 65 -5.44 -6.78 26.59
CA LEU A 65 -5.52 -8.23 26.32
C LEU A 65 -6.72 -8.61 25.43
N ASN A 66 -7.87 -7.97 25.62
CA ASN A 66 -9.08 -8.22 24.85
C ASN A 66 -8.98 -7.77 23.37
N TYR A 67 -7.97 -6.98 23.02
CA TYR A 67 -7.78 -6.46 21.67
C TYR A 67 -6.73 -7.24 20.86
N ILE A 68 -5.93 -8.10 21.49
CA ILE A 68 -4.84 -8.83 20.82
C ILE A 68 -5.37 -9.62 19.62
N ALA A 69 -6.41 -10.43 19.80
CA ALA A 69 -6.99 -11.24 18.72
C ALA A 69 -7.47 -10.39 17.54
N GLU A 70 -8.07 -9.23 17.83
CA GLU A 70 -8.53 -8.28 16.80
C GLU A 70 -7.34 -7.61 16.10
N LEU A 71 -6.28 -7.25 16.84
CA LEU A 71 -5.04 -6.70 16.31
C LEU A 71 -4.36 -7.69 15.37
N VAL A 72 -4.15 -8.94 15.79
CA VAL A 72 -3.54 -10.02 14.98
C VAL A 72 -4.30 -10.18 13.69
N ASN A 73 -5.64 -10.32 13.74
CA ASN A 73 -6.46 -10.46 12.54
C ASN A 73 -6.33 -9.25 11.60
N ASN A 74 -6.32 -8.03 12.13
CA ASN A 74 -6.17 -6.82 11.34
C ASN A 74 -4.79 -6.68 10.69
N LEU A 75 -3.72 -6.98 11.43
CA LEU A 75 -2.35 -6.98 10.92
C LEU A 75 -2.17 -8.05 9.85
N PHE A 76 -2.63 -9.27 10.10
CA PHE A 76 -2.54 -10.36 9.13
C PHE A 76 -3.30 -10.04 7.84
N ARG A 77 -4.54 -9.52 7.95
CA ARG A 77 -5.31 -9.05 6.79
C ARG A 77 -4.59 -7.93 6.04
N TYR A 78 -3.94 -7.02 6.77
CA TYR A 78 -3.17 -5.93 6.17
C TYR A 78 -1.96 -6.44 5.39
N ILE A 79 -1.15 -7.34 5.98
CA ILE A 79 0.01 -7.96 5.33
C ILE A 79 -0.45 -8.74 4.09
N LYS A 80 -1.51 -9.55 4.20
CA LYS A 80 -2.10 -10.27 3.06
C LYS A 80 -2.53 -9.33 1.93
N HIS A 81 -3.19 -8.23 2.26
CA HIS A 81 -3.59 -7.22 1.28
C HIS A 81 -2.37 -6.53 0.64
N LEU A 82 -1.32 -6.24 1.41
CA LEU A 82 -0.10 -5.61 0.93
C LEU A 82 0.65 -6.48 -0.07
N LEU A 83 0.88 -7.76 0.27
CA LEU A 83 1.56 -8.74 -0.60
C LEU A 83 0.71 -9.08 -1.82
N ALA A 84 -0.61 -9.25 -1.66
CA ALA A 84 -1.52 -9.47 -2.78
C ALA A 84 -1.54 -8.28 -3.74
N SER A 85 -1.44 -7.06 -3.22
CA SER A 85 -1.35 -5.88 -4.08
C SER A 85 0.00 -5.82 -4.78
N ASN A 86 1.10 -6.14 -4.07
CA ASN A 86 2.49 -5.90 -4.52
C ASN A 86 3.37 -7.11 -4.20
N PRO A 87 3.55 -8.01 -5.17
CA PRO A 87 4.36 -9.21 -4.98
C PRO A 87 5.86 -8.93 -4.75
N LEU A 88 6.32 -7.72 -5.06
CA LEU A 88 7.72 -7.29 -4.90
C LEU A 88 8.00 -6.61 -3.56
N LEU A 89 6.97 -6.48 -2.72
CA LEU A 89 7.11 -5.94 -1.38
C LEU A 89 7.77 -6.98 -0.49
N GLN A 90 8.79 -6.55 0.26
CA GLN A 90 9.39 -7.32 1.34
C GLN A 90 9.01 -6.66 2.66
N ILE A 91 8.56 -7.46 3.63
CA ILE A 91 8.11 -6.97 4.93
C ILE A 91 9.02 -7.53 6.02
N ALA A 92 9.42 -6.69 6.96
CA ALA A 92 10.02 -7.10 8.22
C ALA A 92 9.06 -6.75 9.37
N LEU A 93 9.04 -7.56 10.44
CA LEU A 93 8.22 -7.36 11.62
C LEU A 93 9.10 -7.19 12.86
N ILE A 94 8.91 -6.07 13.56
CA ILE A 94 9.55 -5.75 14.83
C ILE A 94 8.47 -5.60 15.90
N ILE A 95 8.66 -6.25 17.05
CA ILE A 95 7.78 -6.13 18.21
C ILE A 95 8.51 -5.36 19.32
N LEU A 96 7.85 -4.35 19.87
CA LEU A 96 8.36 -3.60 21.03
C LEU A 96 7.73 -4.16 22.30
N GLN A 97 8.55 -4.66 23.21
CA GLN A 97 8.08 -5.28 24.44
C GLN A 97 9.10 -5.09 25.55
N ASN A 98 8.64 -4.72 26.75
CA ASN A 98 9.46 -4.61 27.95
C ASN A 98 10.78 -3.82 27.77
N ARG A 99 10.70 -2.62 27.17
CA ARG A 99 11.84 -1.72 26.87
C ARG A 99 12.86 -2.29 25.88
N LEU A 100 12.50 -3.37 25.19
CA LEU A 100 13.31 -4.01 24.17
C LEU A 100 12.56 -3.99 22.84
N ALA A 101 13.31 -4.19 21.75
CA ALA A 101 12.79 -4.32 20.42
C ALA A 101 13.29 -5.64 19.82
N PHE A 102 12.35 -6.51 19.44
CA PHE A 102 12.61 -7.85 18.91
C PHE A 102 12.35 -7.87 17.41
N LEU A 103 13.35 -8.27 16.63
CA LEU A 103 13.19 -8.54 15.20
C LEU A 103 12.68 -9.98 15.04
N GLU A 104 11.36 -10.14 14.99
CA GLU A 104 10.74 -11.46 14.87
C GLU A 104 10.81 -12.01 13.45
N VAL A 105 10.62 -11.15 12.45
CA VAL A 105 10.64 -11.54 11.04
C VAL A 105 11.53 -10.60 10.26
N GLN A 106 12.61 -11.12 9.68
CA GLN A 106 13.42 -10.39 8.71
C GLN A 106 12.68 -10.29 7.35
N PHE A 107 13.11 -9.39 6.47
CA PHE A 107 12.54 -9.16 5.15
C PHE A 107 12.15 -10.45 4.41
N THR A 108 10.85 -10.69 4.34
CA THR A 108 10.25 -11.82 3.65
C THR A 108 8.94 -11.41 2.98
N SER A 109 8.55 -12.20 1.99
CA SER A 109 7.24 -12.16 1.34
C SER A 109 6.41 -13.42 1.64
N ASN A 110 6.88 -14.29 2.54
CA ASN A 110 6.13 -15.47 2.96
C ASN A 110 5.06 -15.10 3.99
N LEU A 111 3.79 -15.41 3.71
CA LEU A 111 2.68 -15.13 4.63
C LEU A 111 2.70 -16.02 5.87
N ASP A 112 3.09 -17.28 5.72
CA ASP A 112 3.04 -18.28 6.80
C ASP A 112 3.95 -17.87 7.96
N ALA A 113 5.13 -17.31 7.65
CA ALA A 113 6.07 -16.80 8.64
C ALA A 113 5.48 -15.67 9.51
N PHE A 114 4.61 -14.82 8.94
CA PHE A 114 3.93 -13.78 9.72
C PHE A 114 2.76 -14.34 10.52
N GLU A 115 2.08 -15.38 10.03
CA GLU A 115 0.97 -16.01 10.74
C GLU A 115 1.44 -16.64 12.06
N GLU A 116 2.50 -17.44 12.00
CA GLU A 116 3.11 -18.08 13.17
C GLU A 116 3.53 -17.05 14.22
N VAL A 117 4.28 -16.01 13.80
CA VAL A 117 4.77 -14.97 14.71
C VAL A 117 3.65 -14.10 15.27
N LEU A 118 2.64 -13.73 14.48
CA LEU A 118 1.55 -12.89 14.99
C LEU A 118 0.66 -13.63 15.98
N GLN A 119 0.49 -14.95 15.83
CA GLN A 119 -0.30 -15.76 16.76
C GLN A 119 0.40 -15.91 18.12
N ASP A 120 1.72 -16.12 18.14
CA ASP A 120 2.45 -16.44 19.38
C ASP A 120 3.27 -15.28 19.98
N GLY A 121 3.63 -14.30 19.16
CA GLY A 121 4.62 -13.27 19.48
C GLY A 121 4.08 -12.04 20.23
N LEU A 122 2.76 -11.79 20.24
CA LEU A 122 2.20 -10.62 20.92
C LEU A 122 1.88 -10.91 22.39
N ARG A 123 2.86 -10.63 23.26
CA ARG A 123 2.75 -10.79 24.71
C ARG A 123 2.87 -9.44 25.42
N PRO A 124 1.77 -8.71 25.64
CA PRO A 124 1.84 -7.34 26.14
C PRO A 124 2.47 -7.28 27.52
N SER A 125 3.63 -6.61 27.61
CA SER A 125 4.34 -6.45 28.88
C SER A 125 5.31 -5.27 28.87
N GLY A 126 5.51 -4.69 30.06
CA GLY A 126 6.43 -3.57 30.28
C GLY A 126 6.08 -2.31 29.47
N HIS A 127 7.10 -1.55 29.07
CA HIS A 127 6.97 -0.28 28.34
C HIS A 127 7.51 -0.40 26.91
N CYS A 128 7.10 0.48 26.01
CA CYS A 128 7.64 0.50 24.65
C CYS A 128 9.01 1.24 24.60
N ALA A 129 9.86 0.79 23.68
CA ALA A 129 11.17 1.37 23.36
C ALA A 129 11.23 1.70 21.86
N LEU A 130 10.58 2.80 21.48
CA LEU A 130 10.43 3.25 20.10
C LEU A 130 11.76 3.55 19.44
N ALA A 131 12.63 4.36 20.06
CA ALA A 131 13.89 4.78 19.44
C ALA A 131 14.79 3.56 19.17
N THR A 132 14.77 2.58 20.06
CA THR A 132 15.48 1.29 19.87
C THR A 132 14.91 0.51 18.68
N GLY A 133 13.59 0.42 18.57
CA GLY A 133 12.95 -0.21 17.41
C GLY A 133 13.23 0.50 16.08
N LEU A 134 13.28 1.84 16.10
CA LEU A 134 13.62 2.66 14.95
C LEU A 134 15.09 2.50 14.52
N ASP A 135 16.02 2.34 15.47
CA ASP A 135 17.42 2.05 15.17
C ASP A 135 17.59 0.68 14.47
N ILE A 136 16.91 -0.35 14.96
CA ILE A 136 16.89 -1.66 14.28
C ILE A 136 16.32 -1.54 12.87
N ALA A 137 15.21 -0.81 12.71
CA ALA A 137 14.60 -0.56 11.41
C ALA A 137 15.54 0.20 10.46
N LEU A 138 16.29 1.18 10.96
CA LEU A 138 17.28 1.94 10.21
C LEU A 138 18.36 1.01 9.65
N ARG A 139 18.99 0.19 10.50
CA ARG A 139 20.04 -0.76 10.09
C ARG A 139 19.56 -1.78 9.06
N LEU A 140 18.32 -2.24 9.18
CA LEU A 140 17.70 -3.13 8.19
C LEU A 140 17.53 -2.44 6.83
N LEU A 141 17.14 -1.16 6.83
CA LEU A 141 16.85 -0.39 5.62
C LEU A 141 18.10 0.24 4.98
N GLU A 142 19.22 0.32 5.68
CA GLU A 142 20.50 0.74 5.12
C GLU A 142 20.95 -0.20 3.99
N GLY A 143 20.77 -1.52 4.15
CA GLY A 143 21.11 -2.50 3.11
C GLY A 143 20.23 -2.48 1.85
N ALA A 144 19.20 -1.63 1.80
CA ALA A 144 18.18 -1.60 0.74
C ALA A 144 18.21 -0.30 -0.09
N GLU A 145 19.40 0.10 -0.58
CA GLU A 145 19.64 1.40 -1.21
C GLU A 145 18.84 1.66 -2.50
N SER A 146 18.58 0.62 -3.30
CA SER A 146 17.87 0.73 -4.59
C SER A 146 16.35 0.58 -4.49
N CYS A 147 15.81 0.47 -3.27
CA CYS A 147 14.40 0.22 -3.03
C CYS A 147 13.72 1.41 -2.33
N SER A 148 12.41 1.52 -2.50
CA SER A 148 11.61 2.44 -1.68
C SER A 148 11.50 1.89 -0.26
N ARG A 149 11.72 2.75 0.74
CA ARG A 149 11.85 2.38 2.16
C ARG A 149 10.75 3.05 2.98
N GLU A 150 9.94 2.24 3.66
CA GLU A 150 8.82 2.72 4.47
C GLU A 150 8.81 2.01 5.82
N ILE A 151 8.50 2.75 6.89
CA ILE A 151 8.27 2.20 8.22
C ILE A 151 6.82 2.48 8.59
N VAL A 152 6.10 1.46 9.03
CA VAL A 152 4.75 1.59 9.58
C VAL A 152 4.81 1.19 11.06
N TYR A 153 4.53 2.14 11.95
CA TYR A 153 4.51 1.92 13.39
C TYR A 153 3.07 1.92 13.91
N VAL A 154 2.67 0.84 14.59
CA VAL A 154 1.39 0.73 15.30
C VAL A 154 1.63 0.92 16.80
N ASN A 155 1.16 2.05 17.33
CA ASN A 155 1.40 2.51 18.69
C ASN A 155 0.16 2.33 19.58
N PHE A 156 0.35 1.87 20.82
CA PHE A 156 -0.68 1.87 21.87
C PHE A 156 -0.28 2.72 23.07
N SER A 157 1.02 2.92 23.27
CA SER A 157 1.58 3.62 24.43
C SER A 157 1.42 5.14 24.37
N ARG A 158 1.34 5.77 25.55
CA ARG A 158 1.39 7.25 25.68
C ARG A 158 2.78 7.78 25.97
N ILE A 159 3.72 6.90 26.27
CA ILE A 159 5.08 7.22 26.69
C ILE A 159 5.99 6.16 26.07
N SER A 160 7.15 6.57 25.56
CA SER A 160 8.24 5.67 25.20
C SER A 160 9.36 5.81 26.22
N VAL A 161 9.98 4.70 26.59
CA VAL A 161 11.10 4.66 27.55
C VAL A 161 12.32 4.19 26.78
N ASP A 162 13.08 5.14 26.25
CA ASP A 162 14.28 4.90 25.46
C ASP A 162 15.47 5.68 26.02
N CYS A 163 16.67 5.16 25.77
CA CYS A 163 17.94 5.85 26.04
C CYS A 163 18.57 6.49 24.80
N LEU A 164 17.99 6.27 23.61
CA LEU A 164 18.54 6.73 22.33
C LEU A 164 17.98 8.10 21.93
N ASP A 165 18.81 8.89 21.25
CA ASP A 165 18.42 10.19 20.74
C ASP A 165 17.53 10.06 19.49
N GLY A 166 16.32 10.63 19.57
CA GLY A 166 15.35 10.62 18.49
C GLY A 166 15.72 11.54 17.33
N ASP A 167 16.42 12.65 17.60
CA ASP A 167 16.70 13.65 16.57
C ASP A 167 17.78 13.16 15.59
N SER A 168 18.83 12.52 16.11
CA SER A 168 19.86 11.84 15.29
C SER A 168 19.25 10.78 14.34
N LEU A 169 18.27 10.01 14.80
CA LEU A 169 17.56 9.02 13.97
C LEU A 169 16.76 9.69 12.85
N VAL A 170 16.13 10.83 13.11
CA VAL A 170 15.38 11.57 12.10
C VAL A 170 16.29 12.09 10.99
N GLU A 171 17.48 12.57 11.33
CA GLU A 171 18.47 12.98 10.34
C GLU A 171 18.92 11.82 9.45
N ALA A 172 19.15 10.64 10.05
CA ALA A 172 19.46 9.42 9.32
C ALA A 172 18.30 9.01 8.37
N PHE A 173 17.05 9.07 8.83
CA PHE A 173 15.89 8.78 7.99
C PHE A 173 15.74 9.78 6.84
N LYS A 174 16.00 11.08 7.07
CA LYS A 174 15.99 12.10 6.00
C LYS A 174 17.07 11.85 4.97
N ARG A 175 18.28 11.46 5.40
CA ARG A 175 19.42 11.13 4.53
C ARG A 175 19.11 9.94 3.63
N LEU A 176 18.51 8.90 4.18
CA LEU A 176 18.18 7.67 3.44
C LEU A 176 16.83 7.74 2.69
N GLY A 177 16.06 8.82 2.86
CA GLY A 177 14.74 8.98 2.26
C GLY A 177 13.69 8.00 2.79
N ILE A 178 13.80 7.62 4.06
CA ILE A 178 12.87 6.69 4.73
C ILE A 178 11.64 7.46 5.22
N VAL A 179 10.46 6.90 4.96
CA VAL A 179 9.18 7.50 5.36
C VAL A 179 8.57 6.73 6.52
N LEU A 180 8.36 7.40 7.66
CA LEU A 180 7.75 6.83 8.85
C LEU A 180 6.27 7.22 8.96
N ASN A 181 5.41 6.22 8.79
CA ASN A 181 3.96 6.32 9.00
C ASN A 181 3.59 5.73 10.36
N ILE A 182 2.77 6.44 11.13
CA ILE A 182 2.42 6.07 12.50
C ILE A 182 0.90 5.97 12.63
N VAL A 183 0.43 4.87 13.20
CA VAL A 183 -0.97 4.67 13.59
C VAL A 183 -1.02 4.49 15.09
N SER A 184 -1.60 5.47 15.76
CA SER A 184 -1.75 5.48 17.22
C SER A 184 -3.17 5.06 17.58
N VAL A 185 -3.31 4.03 18.41
CA VAL A 185 -4.59 3.51 18.90
C VAL A 185 -4.73 3.86 20.38
N ASP A 186 -5.65 4.78 20.69
CA ASP A 186 -5.95 5.37 22.02
C ASP A 186 -4.79 6.10 22.73
N GLY A 187 -3.56 5.66 22.56
CA GLY A 187 -2.34 6.29 23.07
C GLY A 187 -1.58 7.02 21.98
N SER A 188 -1.21 8.27 22.25
CA SER A 188 -0.39 9.10 21.39
C SER A 188 0.34 10.14 22.23
N PHE A 189 1.53 10.53 21.78
CA PHE A 189 2.32 11.60 22.38
C PHE A 189 2.94 12.49 21.29
N TRP A 190 3.36 13.69 21.69
CA TRP A 190 3.79 14.75 20.76
C TRP A 190 4.96 14.33 19.87
N ALA A 191 5.92 13.58 20.41
CA ALA A 191 7.09 13.17 19.65
C ALA A 191 6.73 12.29 18.43
N LEU A 192 5.71 11.42 18.50
CA LEU A 192 5.26 10.65 17.33
C LEU A 192 4.80 11.55 16.18
N SER A 193 3.98 12.57 16.49
CA SER A 193 3.54 13.55 15.51
C SER A 193 4.71 14.33 14.91
N ASN A 194 5.71 14.67 15.73
CA ASN A 194 6.89 15.37 15.28
C ASN A 194 7.76 14.50 14.36
N LEU A 195 8.03 13.25 14.75
CA LEU A 195 8.80 12.28 13.97
C LEU A 195 8.17 12.06 12.59
N ALA A 196 6.88 11.71 12.54
CA ALA A 196 6.18 11.46 11.28
C ALA A 196 6.21 12.69 10.35
N ARG A 197 6.01 13.89 10.91
CA ARG A 197 6.06 15.15 10.14
C ARG A 197 7.44 15.40 9.55
N GLN A 198 8.51 15.14 10.32
CA GLN A 198 9.88 15.36 9.87
C GLN A 198 10.31 14.36 8.79
N THR A 199 9.79 13.14 8.79
CA THR A 199 10.09 12.09 7.80
C THR A 199 9.12 12.07 6.61
N SER A 200 8.34 13.14 6.39
CA SER A 200 7.30 13.22 5.34
C SER A 200 6.25 12.10 5.38
N GLY A 201 6.01 11.53 6.56
CA GLY A 201 5.01 10.50 6.79
C GLY A 201 3.73 11.06 7.41
N LYS A 202 2.81 10.16 7.76
CA LYS A 202 1.51 10.50 8.34
C LYS A 202 1.38 9.92 9.73
N HIS A 203 0.84 10.72 10.65
CA HIS A 203 0.41 10.24 11.96
C HIS A 203 -1.12 10.24 12.01
N ILE A 204 -1.72 9.06 12.20
CA ILE A 204 -3.17 8.89 12.30
C ILE A 204 -3.51 8.40 13.71
N LEU A 205 -4.43 9.10 14.36
CA LEU A 205 -4.99 8.69 15.65
C LEU A 205 -6.32 7.93 15.43
N ILE A 206 -6.41 6.74 16.01
CA ILE A 206 -7.62 5.93 16.07
C ILE A 206 -8.08 5.91 17.53
N GLN A 207 -9.34 6.26 17.74
CA GLN A 207 -10.00 6.11 19.03
C GLN A 207 -10.90 4.89 18.96
N ARG A 208 -10.69 3.93 19.86
CA ARG A 208 -11.56 2.75 19.95
C ARG A 208 -12.88 3.15 20.63
N PRO A 209 -14.02 2.66 20.12
CA PRO A 209 -15.30 2.88 20.80
C PRO A 209 -15.27 2.18 22.17
N PRO A 210 -15.98 2.74 23.17
CA PRO A 210 -16.07 2.11 24.48
C PRO A 210 -16.70 0.71 24.39
N PRO A 211 -16.33 -0.22 25.29
CA PRO A 211 -16.87 -1.58 25.30
C PRO A 211 -18.40 -1.54 25.45
N GLY A 212 -19.13 -2.18 24.52
CA GLY A 212 -20.60 -2.29 24.54
C GLY A 212 -21.33 -1.75 23.30
N LEU A 213 -20.68 -0.92 22.48
CA LEU A 213 -21.29 -0.38 21.24
C LEU A 213 -20.86 -1.19 20.00
N ILE A 214 -21.56 -2.29 19.74
CA ILE A 214 -21.27 -3.23 18.65
C ILE A 214 -21.43 -2.57 17.27
N GLU A 215 -22.40 -1.65 17.09
CA GLU A 215 -22.69 -1.02 15.80
C GLU A 215 -21.58 -0.10 15.25
N GLN A 216 -20.71 0.44 16.12
CA GLN A 216 -19.61 1.32 15.71
C GLN A 216 -18.28 0.61 15.41
N ARG A 217 -18.15 -0.69 15.74
CA ARG A 217 -16.97 -1.51 15.36
C ARG A 217 -16.73 -1.57 13.84
N SER A 218 -17.77 -1.34 13.05
CA SER A 218 -17.78 -1.59 11.59
C SER A 218 -17.14 -0.51 10.72
N ARG A 219 -16.83 0.69 11.24
CA ARG A 219 -16.50 1.86 10.38
C ARG A 219 -15.05 2.35 10.41
N PHE A 220 -14.24 1.97 11.40
CA PHE A 220 -12.85 2.41 11.54
C PHE A 220 -11.92 1.30 12.04
N THR A 221 -11.96 0.15 11.38
CA THR A 221 -11.04 -0.94 11.69
C THR A 221 -9.60 -0.53 11.37
N LEU A 222 -8.65 -0.89 12.25
CA LEU A 222 -7.21 -0.64 12.07
C LEU A 222 -6.73 -0.99 10.65
N PHE A 223 -7.22 -2.09 10.09
CA PHE A 223 -6.97 -2.51 8.71
C PHE A 223 -7.28 -1.43 7.67
N GLU A 224 -8.45 -0.77 7.76
CA GLU A 224 -8.85 0.25 6.78
C GLU A 224 -7.99 1.50 6.90
N THR A 225 -7.60 1.89 8.12
CA THR A 225 -6.67 2.99 8.35
C THR A 225 -5.28 2.67 7.79
N LEU A 226 -4.75 1.48 8.06
CA LEU A 226 -3.48 1.01 7.51
C LEU A 226 -3.52 0.95 5.98
N ARG A 227 -4.65 0.54 5.40
CA ARG A 227 -4.88 0.55 3.94
C ARG A 227 -4.87 1.96 3.36
N ARG A 228 -5.37 2.95 4.10
CA ARG A 228 -5.47 4.37 3.70
C ARG A 228 -4.17 5.14 3.80
N LEU A 229 -3.21 4.69 4.60
CA LEU A 229 -1.93 5.40 4.75
C LEU A 229 -1.30 5.71 3.39
N GLY A 230 -1.54 4.85 2.39
CA GLY A 230 -1.09 5.04 1.02
C GLY A 230 0.44 4.93 0.98
N ARG A 231 0.98 4.30 -0.05
CA ARG A 231 2.42 4.14 -0.10
C ARG A 231 3.10 5.47 -0.34
N SER A 232 4.16 5.72 0.42
CA SER A 232 4.96 6.88 0.14
C SER A 232 5.69 6.68 -1.18
N ARG A 233 5.52 7.62 -2.11
CA ARG A 233 6.27 7.65 -3.35
C ARG A 233 7.60 8.29 -3.03
N VAL A 234 8.59 7.47 -2.70
CA VAL A 234 9.96 7.96 -2.61
C VAL A 234 10.37 8.37 -4.03
N THR A 235 10.43 9.67 -4.25
CA THR A 235 11.14 10.25 -5.38
C THR A 235 12.62 10.17 -5.03
N HIS A 236 13.38 9.29 -5.68
CA HIS A 236 14.84 9.32 -5.58
C HIS A 236 15.31 10.76 -5.87
N ARG A 237 15.97 11.38 -4.89
CA ARG A 237 16.47 12.76 -5.01
C ARG A 237 17.61 12.86 -6.04
N ASP A 238 18.36 11.77 -6.23
CA ASP A 238 19.60 11.78 -7.02
C ASP A 238 19.45 11.34 -8.50
N GLY A 239 18.22 11.13 -8.98
CA GLY A 239 17.98 10.98 -10.43
C GLY A 239 18.54 9.72 -11.10
N SER A 240 19.42 8.94 -10.48
CA SER A 240 19.94 7.67 -10.99
C SER A 240 18.99 6.50 -10.66
N PRO A 241 18.52 5.73 -11.64
CA PRO A 241 17.73 4.54 -11.37
C PRO A 241 18.61 3.46 -10.72
N GLY A 242 18.27 3.07 -9.50
CA GLY A 242 18.84 1.88 -8.87
C GLY A 242 18.33 0.62 -9.57
N PHE A 243 19.24 -0.29 -9.91
CA PHE A 243 18.90 -1.58 -10.48
C PHE A 243 18.94 -2.65 -9.39
N ILE A 244 17.97 -3.58 -9.44
CA ILE A 244 17.97 -4.76 -8.58
C ILE A 244 18.24 -6.00 -9.43
N HIS A 245 19.10 -6.89 -8.92
CA HIS A 245 19.28 -8.20 -9.52
C HIS A 245 18.15 -9.12 -9.07
N VAL A 246 17.43 -9.68 -10.04
CA VAL A 246 16.32 -10.60 -9.79
C VAL A 246 16.53 -11.88 -10.59
N GLY A 247 16.18 -13.01 -9.98
CA GLY A 247 16.24 -14.33 -10.61
C GLY A 247 14.85 -14.87 -10.89
N PHE A 248 14.66 -15.46 -12.07
CA PHE A 248 13.43 -16.19 -12.39
C PHE A 248 13.67 -17.68 -12.15
N PRO A 249 13.12 -18.27 -11.08
CA PRO A 249 13.35 -19.67 -10.78
C PRO A 249 12.54 -20.58 -11.70
N SER A 250 13.10 -21.75 -11.99
CA SER A 250 12.38 -22.82 -12.69
C SER A 250 11.74 -23.76 -11.68
N HIS A 251 10.51 -24.21 -11.96
CA HIS A 251 9.85 -25.21 -11.12
C HIS A 251 10.54 -26.57 -11.28
N SER A 252 11.07 -27.12 -10.19
CA SER A 252 11.68 -28.45 -10.20
C SER A 252 10.63 -29.51 -9.89
N LYS A 253 10.60 -30.58 -10.68
CA LYS A 253 9.73 -31.75 -10.43
C LYS A 253 10.42 -32.81 -9.56
N LEU A 254 11.70 -32.64 -9.27
CA LEU A 254 12.47 -33.59 -8.47
C LEU A 254 12.10 -33.44 -6.99
N GLN A 255 11.75 -34.55 -6.35
CA GLN A 255 11.62 -34.60 -4.90
C GLN A 255 13.03 -34.54 -4.29
N ALA A 256 13.42 -33.35 -3.86
CA ALA A 256 14.71 -33.09 -3.25
C ALA A 256 14.53 -32.52 -1.84
N ILE A 257 15.60 -32.52 -1.05
CA ILE A 257 15.60 -31.86 0.24
C ILE A 257 15.69 -30.35 0.00
N CYS A 258 14.79 -29.58 0.60
CA CYS A 258 14.81 -28.12 0.48
C CYS A 258 16.00 -27.54 1.26
N PHE A 259 16.80 -26.68 0.62
CA PHE A 259 17.91 -25.99 1.29
C PHE A 259 17.46 -25.00 2.37
N CYS A 260 16.21 -24.53 2.35
CA CYS A 260 15.70 -23.62 3.39
C CYS A 260 15.43 -24.33 4.72
N HIS A 261 14.93 -25.58 4.68
CA HIS A 261 14.38 -26.27 5.85
C HIS A 261 15.03 -27.61 6.14
N GLY A 262 15.89 -28.13 5.24
CA GLY A 262 16.47 -29.47 5.38
C GLY A 262 15.45 -30.61 5.31
N ARG A 263 14.23 -30.36 4.80
CA ARG A 263 13.15 -31.36 4.70
C ARG A 263 12.48 -31.34 3.33
N PRO A 264 11.87 -32.46 2.89
CA PRO A 264 11.03 -32.46 1.70
C PRO A 264 9.85 -31.50 1.88
N CYS A 265 9.50 -30.77 0.83
CA CYS A 265 8.44 -29.78 0.76
C CYS A 265 7.47 -30.10 -0.39
N ALA A 266 6.29 -29.48 -0.40
CA ALA A 266 5.27 -29.71 -1.43
C ALA A 266 5.64 -29.12 -2.81
N LYS A 267 6.47 -28.08 -2.84
CA LYS A 267 6.86 -27.35 -4.06
C LYS A 267 8.36 -27.11 -4.05
N TYR A 268 8.98 -27.12 -5.23
CA TYR A 268 10.41 -26.90 -5.39
C TYR A 268 10.71 -25.93 -6.53
N TYR A 269 11.60 -24.98 -6.25
CA TYR A 269 12.07 -23.95 -7.17
C TYR A 269 13.60 -24.02 -7.25
N SER A 270 14.16 -24.03 -8.45
CA SER A 270 15.61 -23.99 -8.68
C SER A 270 16.07 -22.55 -8.86
N CYS A 271 17.06 -22.14 -8.07
CA CYS A 271 17.70 -20.83 -8.20
C CYS A 271 18.54 -20.76 -9.49
N PRO A 272 18.39 -19.73 -10.35
CA PRO A 272 19.14 -19.65 -11.60
C PRO A 272 20.64 -19.32 -11.40
N LEU A 273 21.04 -18.78 -10.24
CA LEU A 273 22.43 -18.37 -9.99
C LEU A 273 23.26 -19.46 -9.29
N CYS A 274 22.71 -20.12 -8.27
CA CYS A 274 23.42 -21.14 -7.49
C CYS A 274 22.84 -22.56 -7.63
N SER A 275 21.77 -22.74 -8.41
CA SER A 275 21.07 -24.02 -8.60
C SER A 275 20.52 -24.66 -7.32
N ALA A 276 20.46 -23.93 -6.21
CA ALA A 276 19.86 -24.39 -4.97
C ALA A 276 18.35 -24.65 -5.14
N ILE A 277 17.88 -25.75 -4.53
CA ILE A 277 16.47 -26.14 -4.53
C ILE A 277 15.77 -25.58 -3.28
N LEU A 278 14.78 -24.72 -3.51
CA LEU A 278 14.08 -23.95 -2.48
C LEU A 278 12.57 -24.26 -2.51
N CYS A 279 11.91 -24.15 -1.36
CA CYS A 279 10.47 -24.44 -1.26
C CYS A 279 9.56 -23.27 -1.67
N GLY A 280 10.08 -22.04 -1.65
CA GLY A 280 9.30 -20.82 -1.83
C GLY A 280 9.99 -19.79 -2.72
N ILE A 281 9.21 -18.81 -3.15
CA ILE A 281 9.67 -17.68 -3.97
C ILE A 281 9.93 -16.50 -3.05
N GLY A 282 11.19 -16.08 -2.99
CA GLY A 282 11.68 -15.02 -2.11
C GLY A 282 13.19 -14.86 -2.26
N ARG A 283 13.88 -14.40 -1.21
CA ARG A 283 15.34 -14.32 -1.22
C ARG A 283 15.97 -15.71 -1.10
N CYS A 284 16.90 -16.05 -1.98
CA CYS A 284 17.63 -17.32 -1.89
C CYS A 284 18.50 -17.35 -0.62
N CYS A 285 18.40 -18.43 0.17
CA CYS A 285 19.19 -18.59 1.39
C CYS A 285 20.70 -18.81 1.15
N VAL A 286 21.08 -19.25 -0.06
CA VAL A 286 22.48 -19.54 -0.41
C VAL A 286 23.17 -18.33 -1.01
N CYS A 287 22.64 -17.79 -2.12
CA CYS A 287 23.29 -16.68 -2.84
C CYS A 287 22.68 -15.30 -2.56
N GLY A 288 21.58 -15.21 -1.81
CA GLY A 288 20.92 -13.93 -1.52
C GLY A 288 20.17 -13.29 -2.69
N LEU A 289 20.11 -13.95 -3.87
CA LEU A 289 19.38 -13.43 -5.04
C LEU A 289 17.87 -13.39 -4.77
N GLN A 290 17.22 -12.27 -5.14
CA GLN A 290 15.77 -12.14 -5.05
C GLN A 290 15.10 -12.95 -6.17
N LEU A 291 14.40 -14.03 -5.80
CA LEU A 291 13.68 -14.88 -6.75
C LEU A 291 12.26 -14.36 -6.95
N MET A 292 11.81 -14.28 -8.19
CA MET A 292 10.49 -13.77 -8.56
C MET A 292 9.93 -14.56 -9.72
N LEU A 293 8.62 -14.80 -9.74
CA LEU A 293 7.94 -15.34 -10.92
C LEU A 293 7.53 -14.20 -11.89
N HIS A 294 7.38 -14.53 -13.17
CA HIS A 294 6.87 -13.60 -14.18
C HIS A 294 5.53 -12.92 -13.81
N PRO A 295 4.51 -13.63 -13.25
CA PRO A 295 3.25 -13.00 -12.87
C PRO A 295 3.42 -11.92 -11.80
N ASN A 296 4.32 -12.13 -10.84
CA ASN A 296 4.61 -11.20 -9.74
C ASN A 296 5.18 -9.87 -10.28
N LEU A 297 6.07 -9.96 -11.27
CA LEU A 297 6.62 -8.80 -11.95
C LEU A 297 5.56 -8.06 -12.78
N HIS A 298 4.72 -8.80 -13.52
CA HIS A 298 3.65 -8.19 -14.33
C HIS A 298 2.65 -7.42 -13.45
N GLN A 299 2.29 -7.99 -12.30
CA GLN A 299 1.41 -7.33 -11.34
C GLN A 299 2.06 -6.06 -10.77
N GLY A 300 3.35 -6.12 -10.41
CA GLY A 300 4.13 -4.94 -10.01
C GLY A 300 4.12 -3.85 -11.08
N ALA A 301 4.36 -4.21 -12.34
CA ALA A 301 4.32 -3.29 -13.48
C ALA A 301 2.93 -2.69 -13.73
N SER A 302 1.86 -3.45 -13.44
CA SER A 302 0.48 -2.95 -13.56
C SER A 302 0.16 -1.82 -12.59
N LEU A 303 0.84 -1.75 -11.44
CA LEU A 303 0.64 -0.67 -10.46
C LEU A 303 1.30 0.64 -10.89
N ILE A 304 2.36 0.54 -11.69
CA ILE A 304 3.10 1.68 -12.23
C ILE A 304 2.38 2.23 -13.47
N ARG A 305 1.68 1.37 -14.21
CA ARG A 305 0.80 1.82 -15.29
C ARG A 305 -0.24 2.77 -14.71
N LYS A 306 -0.27 3.99 -15.27
CA LYS A 306 -1.29 4.99 -14.94
C LYS A 306 -2.65 4.34 -15.18
N ALA A 307 -3.44 4.13 -14.13
CA ALA A 307 -4.85 3.83 -14.30
C ALA A 307 -5.43 4.96 -15.18
N PRO A 308 -6.13 4.63 -16.28
CA PRO A 308 -6.70 5.65 -17.13
C PRO A 308 -7.61 6.54 -16.28
N ALA A 309 -7.51 7.85 -16.50
CA ALA A 309 -8.39 8.78 -15.82
C ALA A 309 -9.83 8.44 -16.26
N TYR A 310 -10.65 8.04 -15.30
CA TYR A 310 -12.08 7.94 -15.47
C TYR A 310 -12.68 9.23 -14.97
N ASP A 311 -13.23 10.03 -15.88
CA ASP A 311 -13.91 11.25 -15.50
C ASP A 311 -15.34 10.90 -15.04
N ALA A 312 -15.78 11.54 -13.97
CA ALA A 312 -17.15 11.41 -13.50
C ALA A 312 -18.08 12.03 -14.55
N SER A 313 -18.89 11.20 -15.21
CA SER A 313 -19.86 11.63 -16.20
C SER A 313 -21.24 11.27 -15.70
N ARG A 314 -22.23 12.13 -15.94
CA ARG A 314 -23.66 11.88 -15.68
C ARG A 314 -24.47 11.80 -16.98
N GLU A 315 -23.78 11.61 -18.11
CA GLU A 315 -24.43 11.55 -19.41
C GLU A 315 -25.27 10.29 -19.56
N LYS A 316 -26.29 10.38 -20.42
CA LYS A 316 -27.06 9.23 -20.85
C LYS A 316 -26.17 8.27 -21.64
N TYR A 317 -26.38 6.97 -21.43
CA TYR A 317 -25.75 5.90 -22.19
C TYR A 317 -26.84 4.88 -22.56
N GLU A 318 -26.66 4.13 -23.64
CA GLU A 318 -27.62 3.09 -24.01
C GLU A 318 -27.19 1.73 -23.46
N ARG A 319 -25.89 1.43 -23.53
CA ARG A 319 -25.30 0.18 -23.06
C ARG A 319 -23.95 0.42 -22.43
N CYS A 320 -23.69 -0.25 -21.31
CA CYS A 320 -22.39 -0.17 -20.64
C CYS A 320 -21.30 -0.75 -21.53
N GLY A 321 -20.14 -0.10 -21.63
CA GLY A 321 -19.04 -0.57 -22.46
C GLY A 321 -18.43 -1.92 -22.05
N ILE A 322 -18.73 -2.44 -20.85
CA ILE A 322 -18.23 -3.73 -20.36
C ILE A 322 -19.36 -4.76 -20.33
N CYS A 323 -20.34 -4.56 -19.46
CA CYS A 323 -21.40 -5.55 -19.24
C CYS A 323 -22.57 -5.43 -20.23
N GLN A 324 -22.55 -4.44 -21.14
CA GLN A 324 -23.64 -4.13 -22.07
C GLN A 324 -25.00 -3.85 -21.44
N PHE A 325 -25.07 -3.77 -20.10
CA PHE A 325 -26.30 -3.51 -19.37
C PHE A 325 -26.87 -2.15 -19.77
N PRO A 326 -28.18 -2.07 -20.08
CA PRO A 326 -28.82 -0.82 -20.40
C PRO A 326 -29.06 0.01 -19.13
N GLY A 327 -28.78 1.31 -19.18
CA GLY A 327 -28.99 2.17 -18.03
C GLY A 327 -29.00 3.64 -18.39
N THR A 328 -29.58 4.49 -17.56
CA THR A 328 -29.93 5.86 -17.95
C THR A 328 -28.83 6.89 -17.66
N ARG A 329 -27.94 6.62 -16.71
CA ARG A 329 -26.88 7.56 -16.29
C ARG A 329 -25.55 6.84 -16.11
N ALA A 330 -24.55 7.26 -16.87
CA ALA A 330 -23.20 6.81 -16.65
C ALA A 330 -22.73 7.31 -15.27
N THR A 331 -21.77 6.61 -14.68
CA THR A 331 -21.07 7.07 -13.46
C THR A 331 -19.65 7.51 -13.80
N ALA A 332 -19.05 6.86 -14.79
CA ALA A 332 -17.69 7.11 -15.24
C ALA A 332 -17.58 7.01 -16.76
N GLN A 333 -16.69 7.81 -17.32
CA GLN A 333 -16.31 7.79 -18.73
C GLN A 333 -14.79 7.69 -18.86
N CYS A 334 -14.30 6.86 -19.78
CA CYS A 334 -12.87 6.76 -20.04
C CYS A 334 -12.36 8.00 -20.78
N ALA A 335 -11.29 8.63 -20.30
CA ALA A 335 -10.69 9.79 -20.98
C ALA A 335 -10.10 9.47 -22.36
N THR A 336 -9.69 8.21 -22.61
CA THR A 336 -9.06 7.79 -23.88
C THR A 336 -10.10 7.36 -24.91
N CYS A 337 -10.84 6.29 -24.64
CA CYS A 337 -11.81 5.76 -25.62
C CYS A 337 -13.22 6.38 -25.53
N LYS A 338 -13.45 7.30 -24.58
CA LYS A 338 -14.75 7.95 -24.31
C LYS A 338 -15.91 6.99 -23.99
N ALA A 339 -15.64 5.71 -23.77
CA ALA A 339 -16.66 4.73 -23.41
C ALA A 339 -17.25 5.01 -22.03
N LYS A 340 -18.56 4.73 -21.88
CA LYS A 340 -19.36 4.99 -20.68
C LYS A 340 -19.57 3.70 -19.89
N PHE A 341 -19.51 3.80 -18.56
CA PHE A 341 -19.67 2.66 -17.65
C PHE A 341 -20.79 2.87 -16.63
N CYS A 342 -21.47 1.78 -16.28
CA CYS A 342 -22.43 1.74 -15.18
C CYS A 342 -21.73 1.83 -13.82
N ALA A 343 -22.49 2.05 -12.74
CA ALA A 343 -21.95 2.20 -11.39
C ALA A 343 -21.12 0.99 -10.94
N SER A 344 -21.62 -0.24 -11.16
CA SER A 344 -20.92 -1.47 -10.76
C SER A 344 -19.61 -1.68 -11.54
N CYS A 345 -19.63 -1.47 -12.86
CA CYS A 345 -18.42 -1.56 -13.68
C CYS A 345 -17.41 -0.45 -13.33
N SER A 346 -17.89 0.76 -13.04
CA SER A 346 -17.05 1.86 -12.58
C SER A 346 -16.37 1.52 -11.25
N HIS A 347 -17.13 0.96 -10.29
CA HIS A 347 -16.58 0.53 -9.02
C HIS A 347 -15.52 -0.55 -9.20
N MET A 348 -15.81 -1.58 -10.00
CA MET A 348 -14.87 -2.66 -10.32
C MET A 348 -13.57 -2.14 -10.94
N LEU A 349 -13.66 -1.25 -11.94
CA LEU A 349 -12.50 -0.67 -12.61
C LEU A 349 -11.63 0.16 -11.65
N GLN A 350 -12.26 0.93 -10.76
CA GLN A 350 -11.57 1.76 -9.78
C GLN A 350 -10.91 0.91 -8.67
N ASP A 351 -11.62 -0.10 -8.17
CA ASP A 351 -11.14 -0.94 -7.07
C ASP A 351 -10.02 -1.88 -7.54
N SER A 352 -10.21 -2.53 -8.68
CA SER A 352 -9.23 -3.46 -9.27
C SER A 352 -8.07 -2.74 -9.98
N ARG A 353 -8.16 -1.41 -10.17
CA ARG A 353 -7.17 -0.57 -10.88
C ARG A 353 -6.80 -1.09 -12.27
N ILE A 354 -7.78 -1.67 -12.95
CA ILE A 354 -7.61 -2.27 -14.27
C ILE A 354 -7.63 -1.17 -15.34
N VAL A 355 -6.72 -1.25 -16.30
CA VAL A 355 -6.75 -0.41 -17.50
C VAL A 355 -8.04 -0.69 -18.28
N CYS A 356 -8.72 0.34 -18.77
CA CYS A 356 -9.96 0.21 -19.53
C CYS A 356 -9.86 -0.92 -20.57
N PRO A 357 -10.65 -2.01 -20.46
CA PRO A 357 -10.57 -3.16 -21.36
C PRO A 357 -10.80 -2.76 -22.83
N LEU A 358 -11.66 -1.78 -23.07
CA LEU A 358 -11.95 -1.27 -24.41
C LEU A 358 -10.75 -0.56 -25.05
N CYS A 359 -9.87 0.06 -24.26
CA CYS A 359 -8.64 0.66 -24.80
C CYS A 359 -7.62 -0.39 -25.23
N ILE A 360 -7.68 -1.60 -24.65
CA ILE A 360 -6.83 -2.73 -25.03
C ILE A 360 -7.33 -3.35 -26.34
N ILE A 361 -8.66 -3.50 -26.46
CA ILE A 361 -9.31 -4.11 -27.63
C ILE A 361 -9.28 -3.16 -28.84
N LYS A 362 -9.47 -1.85 -28.61
CA LYS A 362 -9.42 -0.82 -29.64
C LYS A 362 -8.25 0.13 -29.35
N PRO A 363 -6.99 -0.24 -29.67
CA PRO A 363 -5.94 0.74 -29.73
C PRO A 363 -6.37 1.82 -30.74
N HIS A 364 -6.24 3.09 -30.36
CA HIS A 364 -6.66 4.24 -31.17
C HIS A 364 -6.30 4.05 -32.65
N GLN A 365 -7.30 3.98 -33.52
CA GLN A 365 -7.14 4.59 -34.84
C GLN A 365 -7.01 6.08 -34.56
N THR A 366 -5.79 6.61 -34.63
CA THR A 366 -5.57 8.05 -34.73
C THR A 366 -6.28 8.51 -36.01
N THR A 367 -7.51 8.98 -35.86
CA THR A 367 -8.18 9.81 -36.85
C THR A 367 -7.43 11.14 -36.91
N THR A 368 -6.34 11.19 -37.67
CA THR A 368 -5.89 12.43 -38.30
C THR A 368 -6.95 12.77 -39.34
N SER A 369 -7.96 13.53 -38.94
CA SER A 369 -8.77 14.29 -39.87
C SER A 369 -7.91 15.42 -40.43
N VAL A 370 -7.08 15.11 -41.43
CA VAL A 370 -6.61 16.11 -42.38
C VAL A 370 -7.67 16.14 -43.49
N THR A 371 -8.64 17.02 -43.32
CA THR A 371 -9.47 17.46 -44.44
C THR A 371 -8.61 18.36 -45.33
N GLY A 372 -8.54 18.04 -46.62
CA GLY A 372 -8.20 19.02 -47.66
C GLY A 372 -7.02 18.65 -48.55
N ASN A 373 -7.37 18.21 -49.76
CA ASN A 373 -6.65 18.42 -51.03
C ASN A 373 -5.27 17.78 -51.22
N ASN A 374 -5.23 16.72 -52.03
CA ASN A 374 -4.57 16.75 -53.35
C ASN A 374 -4.60 15.35 -53.99
N GLU A 375 -5.65 15.07 -54.76
CA GLU A 375 -5.55 14.14 -55.89
C GLU A 375 -4.98 14.91 -57.09
N ALA A 376 -3.66 14.92 -57.24
CA ALA A 376 -2.98 15.11 -58.53
C ALA A 376 -1.48 14.83 -58.36
N MET A 377 -0.92 14.10 -59.32
CA MET A 377 0.52 13.79 -59.51
C MET A 377 1.14 12.73 -58.59
N ALA A 378 0.97 11.46 -58.98
CA ALA A 378 2.02 10.45 -58.84
C ALA A 378 1.81 9.28 -59.82
N LYS A 379 1.79 9.57 -61.13
CA LYS A 379 2.16 8.60 -62.15
C LYS A 379 3.51 9.03 -62.72
N SER A 380 4.59 8.48 -62.20
CA SER A 380 5.79 8.11 -62.97
C SER A 380 6.92 7.67 -62.04
N ASN A 381 7.60 6.62 -62.50
CA ASN A 381 8.98 6.24 -62.18
C ASN A 381 9.26 5.53 -60.85
N VAL A 382 9.15 4.19 -60.90
CA VAL A 382 10.13 3.31 -60.24
C VAL A 382 10.68 2.35 -61.29
N LYS A 383 11.83 2.72 -61.89
CA LYS A 383 12.75 1.82 -62.57
C LYS A 383 13.93 1.59 -61.62
N LYS A 384 14.18 0.31 -61.33
CA LYS A 384 15.46 -0.39 -61.04
C LYS A 384 16.52 0.35 -60.20
N GLU A 385 17.01 -0.30 -59.14
CA GLU A 385 18.29 -1.02 -59.14
C GLU A 385 18.60 -1.63 -57.75
N LEU A 386 18.95 -2.93 -57.74
CA LEU A 386 19.67 -3.59 -56.64
C LEU A 386 21.15 -3.19 -56.71
N PRO A 387 21.87 -3.26 -55.58
CA PRO A 387 23.28 -3.65 -55.64
C PRO A 387 23.55 -4.88 -54.76
N THR A 388 23.99 -5.95 -55.42
CA THR A 388 24.91 -6.94 -54.86
C THR A 388 26.33 -6.38 -54.89
N LYS A 389 27.03 -6.43 -53.76
CA LYS A 389 28.38 -6.97 -53.65
C LYS A 389 28.65 -7.39 -52.21
#